data_AF-W2GPJ8-F1
#
_entry.id   AF-W2GPJ8-F1
#
_cell.length_a   1.000
_cell.length_b   1.000
_cell.length_c   1.000
_cell.angle_alpha   90.00
_cell.angle_beta   90.00
_cell.angle_gamma   90.00
#
_symmetry.space_group_name_H-M   'P 1'
#
loop_
_entity.id
_entity.type
_entity.pdbx_description
1 polymer ?
#
loop_
_entity_poly.entity_id
_entity_poly.type
_entity_poly.pdbx_seq_one_letter_code
_entity_poly.pdbx_strand_id
1 'polypeptide(L)'
;FRDIQIRLGRLDQISENSLVAYCTTSITITRSTLSSLLPRLVDQCFNHNNASKWCRIADSLVGQRLVLDGSVRFTWDTTNNCVTSLITKADMLSPLLRLLGNLEDVSLVFRHARINPECNLVVNSYANQHSHFY
;
A
#
# COMPACT_ATOMS: atom_id res chain seq x y z
N PHE A 1 -5.58 -4.48 16.24
CA PHE A 1 -5.07 -3.68 15.11
C PHE A 1 -5.49 -2.23 15.31
N ARG A 2 -4.63 -1.36 15.90
CA ARG A 2 -4.96 0.07 16.11
C ARG A 2 -4.54 0.94 14.91
N ASP A 3 -3.44 0.56 14.26
CA ASP A 3 -2.86 1.33 13.15
C ASP A 3 -3.58 1.11 11.82
N ILE A 4 -4.39 0.06 11.70
CA ILE A 4 -5.14 -0.28 10.48
C ILE A 4 -6.61 -0.50 10.83
N GLN A 5 -7.49 0.16 10.09
CA GLN A 5 -8.94 -0.03 10.14
C GLN A 5 -9.46 -0.16 8.71
N ILE A 6 -10.32 -1.14 8.47
CA ILE A 6 -11.00 -1.32 7.19
C ILE A 6 -12.49 -1.16 7.44
N ARG A 7 -13.16 -0.36 6.62
CA ARG A 7 -14.61 -0.20 6.63
C ARG A 7 -15.16 -0.62 5.28
N LEU A 8 -16.04 -1.61 5.28
CA LEU A 8 -16.83 -1.96 4.11
C LEU A 8 -17.85 -0.84 3.86
N GLY A 9 -17.84 -0.30 2.66
CA GLY A 9 -18.82 0.69 2.22
C GLY A 9 -19.94 0.03 1.42
N ARG A 10 -19.57 -0.67 0.35
CA ARG A 10 -20.52 -1.29 -0.59
C ARG A 10 -20.03 -2.66 -1.04
N LEU A 11 -20.97 -3.55 -1.30
CA LEU A 11 -20.71 -4.90 -1.78
C LEU A 11 -21.54 -5.15 -3.04
N ASP A 12 -20.88 -5.39 -4.17
CA ASP A 12 -21.54 -5.59 -5.46
C ASP A 12 -21.21 -6.99 -6.01
N GLN A 13 -22.23 -7.78 -6.30
CA GLN A 13 -22.06 -9.03 -7.04
C GLN A 13 -21.83 -8.72 -8.53
N ILE A 14 -20.71 -9.18 -9.07
CA ILE A 14 -20.34 -8.95 -10.48
C ILE A 14 -20.74 -10.14 -11.36
N SER A 15 -20.67 -11.34 -10.80
CA SER A 15 -21.16 -12.58 -11.42
C SER A 15 -21.54 -13.59 -10.34
N GLU A 16 -22.03 -14.77 -10.74
CA GLU A 16 -22.32 -15.88 -9.81
C GLU A 16 -21.11 -16.25 -8.93
N ASN A 17 -19.90 -16.07 -9.48
CA ASN A 17 -18.65 -16.53 -8.88
C ASN A 17 -17.71 -15.38 -8.45
N SER A 18 -18.18 -14.13 -8.51
CA SER A 18 -17.32 -12.97 -8.22
C SER A 18 -18.09 -11.81 -7.62
N LEU A 19 -17.44 -11.14 -6.66
CA LEU A 19 -17.99 -10.00 -5.95
C LEU A 19 -16.91 -8.98 -5.65
N VAL A 20 -17.28 -7.71 -5.65
CA VAL A 20 -16.40 -6.59 -5.37
C VAL A 20 -16.87 -5.87 -4.12
N ALA A 21 -15.99 -5.80 -3.14
CA ALA A 21 -16.16 -4.99 -1.94
C ALA A 21 -15.46 -3.64 -2.14
N TYR A 22 -16.20 -2.55 -2.03
CA TYR A 22 -15.65 -1.20 -1.96
C TYR A 22 -15.42 -0.85 -0.49
N CYS A 23 -14.18 -0.51 -0.17
CA CYS A 23 -13.73 -0.34 1.21
C CYS A 23 -12.96 0.97 1.35
N THR A 24 -13.09 1.57 2.54
CA THR A 24 -12.20 2.63 2.99
C THR A 24 -11.25 2.05 4.03
N THR A 25 -9.95 2.13 3.76
CA THR A 25 -8.89 1.63 4.63
C THR A 25 -8.13 2.80 5.24
N SER A 26 -8.09 2.86 6.56
CA SER A 26 -7.36 3.90 7.30
C SER A 26 -6.10 3.32 7.92
N ILE A 27 -4.93 3.81 7.52
CA ILE A 27 -3.60 3.31 7.91
C ILE A 27 -2.80 4.43 8.55
N THR A 28 -2.26 4.19 9.74
CA THR A 28 -1.30 5.08 10.39
C THR A 28 0.11 4.72 9.94
N ILE A 29 0.84 5.68 9.37
CA ILE A 29 2.26 5.48 9.03
C ILE A 29 3.07 5.54 10.31
N THR A 30 3.67 4.41 10.69
CA THR A 30 4.56 4.34 11.85
C THR A 30 6.02 4.39 11.41
N ARG A 31 6.95 4.57 12.36
CA ARG A 31 8.38 4.43 12.08
C ARG A 31 8.70 3.04 11.50
N SER A 32 8.04 2.00 11.99
CA SER A 32 8.15 0.64 11.45
C SER A 32 7.67 0.53 10.01
N THR A 33 6.60 1.25 9.63
CA THR A 33 6.12 1.35 8.24
C THR A 33 7.19 1.96 7.34
N LEU A 34 7.83 3.06 7.76
CA LEU A 34 8.91 3.68 6.99
C LEU A 34 10.08 2.72 6.80
N SER A 35 10.57 2.10 7.87
CA SER A 35 11.73 1.19 7.81
C SER A 35 11.46 -0.08 6.99
N SER A 36 10.22 -0.60 7.01
CA SER A 36 9.87 -1.85 6.33
C SER A 36 9.49 -1.66 4.86
N LEU A 37 8.72 -0.61 4.55
CA LEU A 37 8.13 -0.39 3.23
C LEU A 37 8.79 0.74 2.43
N LEU A 38 9.42 1.71 3.08
CA LEU A 38 10.03 2.88 2.45
C LEU A 38 11.55 2.98 2.79
N PRO A 39 12.35 1.91 2.62
CA PRO A 39 13.71 1.86 3.13
C PRO A 39 14.62 2.95 2.54
N ARG A 40 14.46 3.31 1.26
CA ARG A 40 15.24 4.41 0.67
C ARG A 40 14.97 5.77 1.29
N LEU A 41 13.73 6.04 1.69
CA LEU A 41 13.36 7.29 2.34
C LEU A 41 14.08 7.43 3.69
N VAL A 42 14.19 6.31 4.40
CA VAL A 42 14.90 6.17 5.67
C VAL A 42 16.42 6.30 5.47
N ASP A 43 17.00 5.54 4.54
CA ASP A 43 18.44 5.56 4.25
C ASP A 43 18.94 6.96 3.87
N GLN A 44 18.20 7.66 3.00
CA GLN A 44 18.57 9.00 2.54
C GLN A 44 18.43 10.06 3.63
N CYS A 45 17.54 9.85 4.60
CA CYS A 45 17.44 10.73 5.75
C CYS A 45 18.62 10.54 6.72
N PHE A 46 19.05 9.30 6.99
CA PHE A 46 20.14 9.05 7.95
C PHE A 46 21.55 9.29 7.39
N ASN A 47 21.75 9.15 6.08
CA ASN A 47 23.07 9.28 5.45
C ASN A 47 23.43 10.70 4.97
N HIS A 48 22.45 11.59 4.89
CA HIS A 48 22.65 13.00 4.54
C HIS A 48 22.21 13.86 5.72
N ASN A 49 22.97 14.91 6.06
CA ASN A 49 22.65 15.86 7.14
C ASN A 49 21.14 16.01 7.36
N ASN A 50 20.66 15.89 8.62
CA ASN A 50 19.24 15.83 9.02
C ASN A 50 18.32 16.94 8.44
N ALA A 51 18.88 17.96 7.79
CA ALA A 51 18.16 18.98 7.03
C ALA A 51 17.78 18.54 5.58
N SER A 52 18.06 17.30 5.18
CA SER A 52 17.76 16.81 3.84
C SER A 52 16.24 16.78 3.58
N LYS A 53 15.86 17.02 2.32
CA LYS A 53 14.47 16.94 1.85
C LYS A 53 13.80 15.61 2.24
N TRP A 54 14.57 14.52 2.26
CA TRP A 54 14.14 13.18 2.64
C TRP A 54 13.72 13.09 4.11
N CYS A 55 14.46 13.70 5.04
CA CYS A 55 14.06 13.74 6.45
C CYS A 55 12.76 14.50 6.65
N ARG A 56 12.60 15.66 6.00
CA ARG A 56 11.35 16.44 6.05
C ARG A 56 10.15 15.62 5.58
N ILE A 57 10.29 14.88 4.48
CA ILE A 57 9.24 13.99 3.98
C ILE A 57 8.99 12.86 4.99
N ALA A 58 10.01 12.16 5.47
CA ALA A 58 9.87 11.09 6.45
C ALA A 58 9.14 11.56 7.72
N ASP A 59 9.56 12.68 8.29
CA ASP A 59 8.97 13.27 9.50
C ASP A 59 7.52 13.71 9.26
N SER A 60 7.19 14.23 8.08
CA SER A 60 5.82 14.59 7.73
C SER A 60 4.88 13.39 7.63
N LEU A 61 5.42 12.19 7.36
CA LEU A 61 4.62 10.96 7.21
C LEU A 61 4.39 10.27 8.56
N VAL A 62 5.36 10.23 9.46
CA VAL A 62 5.23 9.48 10.73
C VAL A 62 4.07 10.03 11.58
N GLY A 63 3.20 9.13 12.03
CA GLY A 63 2.01 9.45 12.82
C GLY A 63 0.80 9.87 11.99
N GLN A 64 0.96 10.10 10.68
CA GLN A 64 -0.16 10.46 9.82
C GLN A 64 -1.07 9.26 9.58
N ARG A 65 -2.38 9.51 9.69
CA ARG A 65 -3.42 8.53 9.36
C ARG A 65 -3.94 8.79 7.96
N LEU A 66 -3.48 7.98 7.01
CA LEU A 66 -3.97 8.01 5.64
C LEU A 66 -5.32 7.29 5.54
N VAL A 67 -6.26 7.89 4.81
CA VAL A 67 -7.53 7.26 4.44
C VAL A 67 -7.48 6.94 2.96
N LEU A 68 -7.50 5.65 2.64
CA LEU A 68 -7.37 5.09 1.31
C LEU A 68 -8.73 4.56 0.87
N ASP A 69 -9.22 5.01 -0.27
CA ASP A 69 -10.36 4.38 -0.92
C ASP A 69 -9.87 3.25 -1.82
N GLY A 70 -10.60 2.14 -1.81
CA GLY A 70 -10.17 0.95 -2.52
C GLY A 70 -11.28 -0.04 -2.75
N SER A 71 -10.90 -1.13 -3.39
CA SER A 71 -11.78 -2.26 -3.65
C SER A 71 -11.04 -3.58 -3.54
N VAL A 72 -11.75 -4.60 -3.11
CA VAL A 72 -11.28 -5.98 -3.05
C VAL A 72 -12.21 -6.83 -3.90
N ARG A 73 -11.68 -7.46 -4.94
CA ARG A 73 -12.40 -8.43 -5.77
C ARG A 73 -12.12 -9.83 -5.26
N PHE A 74 -13.20 -10.54 -4.96
CA PHE A 74 -13.19 -11.94 -4.64
C PHE A 74 -13.66 -12.73 -5.87
N THR A 75 -12.97 -13.83 -6.14
CA THR A 75 -13.41 -14.85 -7.10
C THR A 75 -13.36 -16.19 -6.40
N TRP A 76 -14.38 -17.03 -6.59
CA TRP A 76 -14.45 -18.36 -6.00
C TRP A 76 -14.83 -19.41 -7.03
N ASP A 77 -14.44 -20.65 -6.76
CA ASP A 77 -14.90 -21.83 -7.47
C ASP A 77 -16.18 -22.33 -6.81
N THR A 78 -17.28 -22.34 -7.57
CA THR A 78 -18.58 -22.82 -7.10
C THR A 78 -18.65 -24.34 -6.95
N THR A 79 -17.76 -25.09 -7.60
CA THR A 79 -17.70 -26.55 -7.48
C THR A 79 -17.13 -26.96 -6.14
N ASN A 80 -16.04 -26.31 -5.73
CA ASN A 80 -15.29 -26.61 -4.52
C ASN A 80 -15.62 -25.67 -3.34
N ASN A 81 -16.52 -24.70 -3.55
CA ASN A 81 -16.93 -23.67 -2.58
C ASN A 81 -15.75 -22.95 -1.91
N CYS A 82 -14.70 -22.63 -2.69
CA CYS A 82 -13.47 -22.04 -2.18
C CYS A 82 -13.08 -20.77 -2.94
N VAL A 83 -12.48 -19.80 -2.24
CA VAL A 83 -11.96 -18.57 -2.86
C VAL A 83 -10.69 -18.91 -3.66
N THR A 84 -10.69 -18.57 -4.94
CA THR A 84 -9.58 -18.82 -5.87
C THR A 84 -8.74 -17.58 -6.15
N SER A 85 -9.28 -16.38 -5.93
CA SER A 85 -8.55 -15.14 -6.15
C SER A 85 -9.01 -14.00 -5.25
N LEU A 86 -8.06 -13.18 -4.82
CA LEU A 86 -8.26 -11.94 -4.09
C LEU A 86 -7.42 -10.84 -4.76
N ILE A 87 -8.07 -9.88 -5.42
CA ILE A 87 -7.39 -8.75 -6.06
C ILE A 87 -7.75 -7.47 -5.32
N THR A 88 -6.75 -6.79 -4.77
CA THR A 88 -6.92 -5.53 -4.04
C THR A 88 -6.41 -4.35 -4.85
N LYS A 89 -7.15 -3.25 -4.79
CA LYS A 89 -6.72 -1.93 -5.27
C LYS A 89 -7.02 -0.91 -4.19
N ALA A 90 -6.11 0.01 -3.94
CA ALA A 90 -6.36 1.17 -3.08
C ALA A 90 -5.62 2.39 -3.59
N ASP A 91 -6.10 3.60 -3.30
CA ASP A 91 -5.45 4.84 -3.69
C ASP A 91 -4.62 5.41 -2.54
N MET A 92 -3.30 5.16 -2.56
CA MET A 92 -2.35 5.81 -1.66
C MET A 92 -1.80 7.13 -2.22
N LEU A 93 -1.93 7.35 -3.53
CA LEU A 93 -1.40 8.54 -4.20
C LEU A 93 -2.13 9.81 -3.75
N SER A 94 -3.47 9.82 -3.82
CA SER A 94 -4.28 10.99 -3.47
C SER A 94 -4.08 11.48 -2.04
N PRO A 95 -4.13 10.63 -0.99
CA PRO A 95 -3.89 11.10 0.38
C PRO A 95 -2.47 11.58 0.61
N LEU A 96 -1.45 10.98 -0.03
CA LEU A 96 -0.07 11.46 0.05
C LEU A 96 0.12 12.79 -0.67
N LEU A 97 -0.51 12.98 -1.83
CA LEU A 97 -0.47 14.25 -2.56
C LEU A 97 -1.11 15.38 -1.74
N ARG A 98 -2.24 15.11 -1.08
CA ARG A 98 -2.86 16.07 -0.16
C ARG A 98 -1.97 16.41 1.03
N LEU A 99 -1.24 15.43 1.56
CA LEU A 99 -0.36 15.60 2.72
C LEU A 99 0.92 16.36 2.38
N LEU A 100 1.59 16.01 1.28
CA LEU A 100 2.89 16.58 0.88
C LEU A 100 2.76 17.82 -0.02
N GLY A 101 1.58 18.04 -0.61
CA GLY A 101 1.25 19.22 -1.39
C GLY A 101 1.82 19.26 -2.81
N ASN A 102 2.64 18.28 -3.21
CA ASN A 102 3.22 18.21 -4.56
C ASN A 102 3.60 16.77 -4.97
N LEU A 103 3.60 16.51 -6.27
CA LEU A 103 3.91 15.18 -6.83
C LEU A 103 5.40 14.83 -6.75
N GLU A 104 6.30 15.82 -6.71
CA GLU A 104 7.74 15.58 -6.62
C GLU A 104 8.06 14.83 -5.32
N ASP A 105 7.54 15.30 -4.20
CA ASP A 105 7.75 14.69 -2.89
C ASP A 105 7.08 13.32 -2.78
N VAL A 106 5.88 13.16 -3.35
CA VAL A 106 5.21 11.86 -3.40
C VAL A 106 6.01 10.86 -4.23
N SER A 107 6.64 11.29 -5.34
CA SER A 107 7.50 10.42 -6.14
C SER A 107 8.72 9.92 -5.34
N LEU A 108 9.25 10.75 -4.43
CA LEU A 108 10.36 10.36 -3.55
C LEU A 108 9.94 9.32 -2.52
N VAL A 109 8.69 9.38 -2.01
CA VAL A 109 8.14 8.35 -1.12
C VAL A 109 8.21 6.97 -1.79
N PHE A 110 7.77 6.87 -3.05
CA PHE A 110 7.73 5.59 -3.76
C PHE A 110 9.06 5.17 -4.41
N ARG A 111 10.11 5.99 -4.33
CA ARG A 111 11.39 5.71 -5.00
C ARG A 111 12.11 4.50 -4.37
N HIS A 112 12.05 3.37 -5.07
CA HIS A 112 12.44 2.04 -4.55
C HIS A 112 11.76 1.67 -3.22
N ALA A 113 10.52 2.11 -3.05
CA ALA A 113 9.65 1.58 -2.02
C ALA A 113 9.33 0.11 -2.30
N ARG A 114 9.05 -0.65 -1.24
CA ARG A 114 8.51 -2.01 -1.33
C ARG A 114 6.99 -2.03 -1.45
N ILE A 115 6.37 -0.87 -1.53
CA ILE A 115 4.94 -0.68 -1.75
C ILE A 115 4.76 0.29 -2.92
N ASN A 116 3.74 0.08 -3.73
CA ASN A 116 3.40 0.96 -4.85
C ASN A 116 2.25 1.93 -4.48
N PRO A 117 1.93 2.91 -5.34
CA PRO A 117 0.83 3.85 -5.09
C PRO A 117 -0.55 3.20 -4.99
N GLU A 118 -0.71 1.97 -5.47
CA GLU A 118 -1.94 1.19 -5.35
C GLU A 118 -2.06 0.43 -4.01
N CYS A 119 -1.13 0.68 -3.08
CA CYS A 119 -0.99 0.00 -1.79
C CYS A 119 -0.63 -1.51 -1.90
N ASN A 120 -0.09 -1.94 -3.04
CA ASN A 120 0.37 -3.31 -3.27
C ASN A 120 1.87 -3.45 -2.98
N LEU A 121 2.28 -4.58 -2.42
CA LEU A 121 3.70 -4.90 -2.23
C LEU A 121 4.37 -5.10 -3.60
N VAL A 122 5.53 -4.48 -3.76
CA VAL A 122 6.39 -4.69 -4.92
C VAL A 122 7.15 -5.99 -4.71
N VAL A 123 6.76 -7.04 -5.44
CA VAL A 123 7.47 -8.31 -5.42
C VAL A 123 8.79 -8.12 -6.18
N ASN A 124 9.90 -8.14 -5.46
CA ASN A 124 11.22 -8.18 -6.09
C ASN A 124 11.35 -9.50 -6.86
N SER A 125 11.64 -9.41 -8.16
CA SER A 125 11.70 -10.54 -9.11
C SER A 125 12.77 -11.61 -8.81
N TYR A 126 13.54 -11.48 -7.72
CA TYR A 126 14.48 -12.51 -7.25
C TYR A 126 13.77 -13.73 -6.64
N ALA A 127 12.48 -13.66 -6.31
CA ALA A 127 11.72 -14.79 -5.77
C ALA A 127 11.22 -15.78 -6.83
N ASN A 128 11.26 -15.43 -8.13
CA ASN A 128 10.70 -16.25 -9.22
C ASN A 128 11.74 -17.13 -9.95
N GLN A 129 12.98 -17.25 -9.45
CA GLN A 129 13.98 -18.15 -10.06
C GLN A 129 14.02 -19.56 -9.46
N HIS A 130 13.19 -19.88 -8.45
CA HIS A 130 13.17 -21.22 -7.84
C HIS A 130 11.79 -21.90 -7.77
N SER A 131 10.77 -21.39 -8.46
CA SER A 131 9.45 -22.03 -8.59
C SER A 131 9.26 -22.73 -9.94
N HIS A 132 10.30 -23.42 -10.42
CA HIS A 132 10.23 -24.34 -11.56
C HIS A 132 10.66 -25.76 -11.18
N PHE A 133 10.37 -26.21 -9.96
CA PHE A 133 10.30 -27.64 -9.66
C PHE A 133 9.26 -27.81 -8.56
N TYR A 134 8.07 -28.29 -8.95
CA TYR A 134 7.25 -29.36 -8.35
C TYR A 134 5.89 -29.36 -9.03
#